data_AF-A0A9D3ADA0-F1
#
_entry.id   AF-A0A9D3ADA0-F1
#
_cell.length_a   1.000
_cell.length_b   1.000
_cell.length_c   1.000
_cell.angle_alpha   90.00
_cell.angle_beta   90.00
_cell.angle_gamma   90.00
#
_symmetry.space_group_name_H-M   'P 1'
#
loop_
_entity.id
_entity.type
_entity.pdbx_description
1 polymer ?
#
loop_
_entity_poly.entity_id
_entity_poly.type
_entity_poly.pdbx_seq_one_letter_code
_entity_poly.pdbx_strand_id
1 'polypeptide(L)'
;MSADGLSEAGGKGVAEVSAGGMASGAASRALSANAPKGPVAPDAASGARSGSASVRGALAARRLDPRVSVAILVLLNAIAFSPNTMGAHFVMVGLCAVVCVWCGRAASAARWCAVYVAVTAVGYLSLLAPSSVAASFAVILVVVRCVFCIGMFASNMIATTRVGELACALQRVHLPRHAIIALCVALRFFPTMTAEFTSVVEAMRVRGVPLNARMVVTQPVRVMENLLVPVMSRLAIVADELGNAATVRGMDSSRPRTSYYDLRLRAMDWLMLAAFSAVAAFLLGVRMGWWFA
;
A
#
# COMPACT_ATOMS: atom_id res chain seq x y z
N MET A 1 43.69 53.83 -57.80
CA MET A 1 43.13 53.70 -56.43
C MET A 1 42.54 52.31 -56.34
N SER A 2 43.36 51.25 -56.38
CA SER A 2 44.37 50.83 -55.39
C SER A 2 43.69 50.29 -54.14
N ALA A 3 43.96 49.11 -53.61
CA ALA A 3 44.76 47.95 -54.03
C ALA A 3 44.44 46.81 -53.03
N ASP A 4 44.93 45.61 -53.35
CA ASP A 4 45.17 44.45 -52.47
C ASP A 4 43.97 43.57 -52.10
N GLY A 5 43.82 42.32 -52.57
CA GLY A 5 44.76 41.43 -53.27
C GLY A 5 45.62 40.60 -52.30
N LEU A 6 45.71 39.28 -52.60
CA LEU A 6 46.55 38.22 -52.00
C LEU A 6 45.91 37.51 -50.77
N SER A 7 45.78 36.18 -50.68
CA SER A 7 46.62 35.13 -51.25
C SER A 7 45.84 33.82 -51.47
N GLU A 8 45.88 33.32 -52.70
CA GLU A 8 45.86 31.89 -53.01
C GLU A 8 47.18 31.22 -52.57
N ALA A 9 47.14 29.88 -52.59
CA ALA A 9 48.25 28.95 -52.85
C ALA A 9 49.11 28.47 -51.67
N GLY A 10 49.16 27.14 -51.54
CA GLY A 10 50.37 26.43 -51.16
C GLY A 10 50.15 25.14 -50.37
N GLY A 11 50.24 23.98 -51.03
CA GLY A 11 50.57 22.74 -50.31
C GLY A 11 50.01 21.43 -50.85
N LYS A 12 50.25 21.09 -52.13
CA LYS A 12 50.24 19.70 -52.59
C LYS A 12 51.50 18.98 -52.10
N GLY A 13 51.33 17.74 -51.61
CA GLY A 13 52.21 16.61 -51.92
C GLY A 13 53.21 16.18 -50.86
N VAL A 14 52.94 15.01 -50.24
CA VAL A 14 53.83 13.84 -50.01
C VAL A 14 52.88 12.65 -49.73
N ALA A 15 52.53 11.80 -50.71
CA ALA A 15 53.16 10.50 -51.04
C ALA A 15 53.37 9.61 -49.79
N GLU A 16 52.56 8.57 -49.56
CA GLU A 16 52.83 7.18 -50.00
C GLU A 16 53.51 6.32 -48.91
N VAL A 17 52.73 5.42 -48.26
CA VAL A 17 53.09 4.04 -47.82
C VAL A 17 51.73 3.34 -47.58
N SER A 18 51.18 2.60 -48.54
CA SER A 18 51.42 1.16 -48.82
C SER A 18 50.97 0.20 -47.71
N ALA A 19 49.92 -0.57 -48.06
CA ALA A 19 49.69 -1.99 -47.76
C ALA A 19 49.56 -2.48 -46.30
N GLY A 20 48.39 -3.10 -46.00
CA GLY A 20 48.28 -4.06 -44.90
C GLY A 20 46.87 -4.48 -44.48
N GLY A 21 46.30 -5.52 -45.12
CA GLY A 21 45.30 -6.48 -44.58
C GLY A 21 43.88 -5.95 -44.28
N MET A 22 42.78 -6.35 -44.91
CA MET A 22 42.37 -7.67 -45.43
C MET A 22 42.63 -8.83 -44.46
N ALA A 23 41.88 -8.89 -43.34
CA ALA A 23 41.44 -10.13 -42.68
C ALA A 23 40.63 -9.83 -41.39
N SER A 24 39.29 -9.91 -41.44
CA SER A 24 38.44 -10.38 -40.31
C SER A 24 36.94 -10.33 -40.70
N GLY A 25 36.57 -11.02 -41.78
CA GLY A 25 35.18 -11.14 -42.25
C GLY A 25 34.65 -12.58 -42.27
N ALA A 26 35.40 -13.55 -41.71
CA ALA A 26 35.18 -14.98 -41.95
C ALA A 26 34.84 -15.82 -40.69
N ALA A 27 34.62 -15.22 -39.52
CA ALA A 27 34.53 -15.96 -38.25
C ALA A 27 33.11 -16.18 -37.67
N SER A 28 32.03 -15.66 -38.28
CA SER A 28 30.67 -15.77 -37.68
C SER A 28 29.68 -16.67 -38.44
N ARG A 29 30.11 -17.38 -39.49
CA ARG A 29 29.19 -18.11 -40.40
C ARG A 29 29.34 -19.64 -40.44
N ALA A 30 30.14 -20.25 -39.55
CA ALA A 30 30.49 -21.67 -39.66
C ALA A 30 30.18 -22.56 -38.44
N LEU A 31 29.45 -22.09 -37.42
CA LEU A 31 29.07 -22.97 -36.29
C LEU A 31 27.57 -22.91 -35.98
N SER A 32 26.98 -24.10 -35.87
CA SER A 32 25.60 -24.39 -35.45
C SER A 32 24.55 -24.49 -36.56
N ALA A 33 24.94 -25.11 -37.68
CA ALA A 33 24.06 -26.03 -38.39
C ALA A 33 24.18 -27.42 -37.72
N ASN A 34 23.37 -27.70 -36.70
CA ASN A 34 23.06 -29.08 -36.34
C ASN A 34 21.72 -29.15 -35.61
N ALA A 35 20.70 -29.61 -36.33
CA ALA A 35 19.41 -30.00 -35.78
C ALA A 35 19.24 -31.50 -36.02
N PRO A 36 18.53 -32.21 -35.13
CA PRO A 36 17.62 -33.23 -35.62
C PRO A 36 16.19 -33.02 -35.10
N LYS A 37 15.23 -33.26 -36.00
CA LYS A 37 13.78 -33.29 -35.78
C LYS A 37 13.36 -34.71 -35.35
N GLY A 38 12.47 -34.84 -34.36
CA GLY A 38 11.78 -36.09 -34.00
C GLY A 38 11.00 -35.99 -32.67
N PRO A 39 9.86 -36.69 -32.49
CA PRO A 39 8.79 -36.28 -31.59
C PRO A 39 9.04 -36.71 -30.14
N VAL A 40 8.85 -35.80 -29.18
CA VAL A 40 8.88 -36.13 -27.76
C VAL A 40 7.44 -36.23 -27.25
N ALA A 41 7.08 -37.41 -26.77
CA ALA A 41 5.79 -37.76 -26.18
C ALA A 41 5.43 -36.85 -24.98
N PRO A 42 4.14 -36.62 -24.69
CA PRO A 42 3.75 -35.80 -23.55
C PRO A 42 3.91 -36.58 -22.25
N ASP A 43 4.81 -36.12 -21.39
CA ASP A 43 4.95 -36.58 -20.01
C ASP A 43 3.65 -36.33 -19.22
N ALA A 44 2.94 -37.42 -18.93
CA ALA A 44 1.70 -37.49 -18.18
C ALA A 44 1.83 -37.19 -16.66
N ALA A 45 2.81 -36.37 -16.26
CA ALA A 45 3.11 -36.07 -14.85
C ALA A 45 2.88 -34.59 -14.46
N SER A 46 2.44 -33.73 -15.38
CA SER A 46 2.18 -32.30 -15.08
C SER A 46 0.73 -31.98 -14.66
N GLY A 47 -0.21 -32.92 -14.85
CA GLY A 47 -1.64 -32.71 -14.59
C GLY A 47 -2.04 -32.60 -13.11
N ALA A 48 -1.24 -33.16 -12.18
CA ALA A 48 -1.63 -33.23 -10.76
C ALA A 48 -1.27 -31.97 -9.95
N ARG A 49 -0.34 -31.13 -10.41
CA ARG A 49 0.09 -29.91 -9.69
C ARG A 49 -0.68 -28.64 -10.08
N SER A 50 -1.43 -28.67 -11.18
CA SER A 50 -2.28 -27.55 -11.61
C SER A 50 -3.57 -27.44 -10.79
N GLY A 51 -4.08 -28.56 -10.24
CA GLY A 51 -5.31 -28.59 -9.46
C GLY A 51 -5.23 -27.87 -8.10
N SER A 52 -4.10 -27.97 -7.37
CA SER A 52 -4.01 -27.40 -6.01
C SER A 52 -3.59 -25.91 -5.97
N ALA A 53 -3.05 -25.38 -7.07
CA ALA A 53 -2.79 -23.95 -7.24
C ALA A 53 -4.06 -23.20 -7.69
N SER A 54 -4.87 -23.81 -8.56
CA SER A 54 -6.16 -23.30 -9.02
C SER A 54 -7.20 -23.22 -7.88
N VAL A 55 -7.26 -24.22 -6.99
CA VAL A 55 -8.21 -24.26 -5.87
C VAL A 55 -7.94 -23.15 -4.82
N ARG A 56 -6.70 -22.67 -4.68
CA ARG A 56 -6.37 -21.51 -3.82
C ARG A 56 -6.69 -20.17 -4.47
N GLY A 57 -6.82 -20.12 -5.79
CA GLY A 57 -7.33 -18.95 -6.53
C GLY A 57 -8.86 -18.87 -6.59
N ALA A 58 -9.57 -19.96 -6.28
CA ALA A 58 -11.03 -20.09 -6.43
C ALA A 58 -11.85 -19.74 -5.17
N LEU A 59 -11.22 -19.56 -4.00
CA LEU A 59 -11.85 -18.80 -2.91
C LEU A 59 -11.73 -17.32 -3.26
N ALA A 60 -12.62 -16.86 -4.15
CA ALA A 60 -12.85 -15.46 -4.41
C ALA A 60 -13.01 -14.73 -3.06
N ALA A 61 -11.91 -14.14 -2.57
CA ALA A 61 -11.90 -13.38 -1.34
C ALA A 61 -12.94 -12.28 -1.53
N ARG A 62 -14.10 -12.43 -0.89
CA ARG A 62 -15.16 -11.45 -0.91
C ARG A 62 -14.61 -10.22 -0.20
N ARG A 63 -14.24 -9.21 -0.98
CA ARG A 63 -13.66 -7.96 -0.50
C ARG A 63 -14.75 -6.92 -0.44
N LEU A 64 -14.71 -6.14 0.64
CA LEU A 64 -15.52 -4.93 0.74
C LEU A 64 -14.90 -3.87 -0.16
N ASP A 65 -15.74 -3.06 -0.79
CA ASP A 65 -15.22 -1.88 -1.47
C ASP A 65 -14.50 -0.95 -0.45
N PRO A 66 -13.29 -0.46 -0.75
CA PRO A 66 -12.51 0.36 0.17
C PRO A 66 -13.23 1.63 0.59
N ARG A 67 -14.06 2.17 -0.30
CA ARG A 67 -14.90 3.35 -0.04
C ARG A 67 -15.90 3.09 1.08
N VAL A 68 -16.55 1.93 1.05
CA VAL A 68 -17.51 1.53 2.06
C VAL A 68 -16.81 1.18 3.36
N SER A 69 -15.62 0.56 3.30
CA SER A 69 -14.80 0.33 4.48
C SER A 69 -14.41 1.64 5.18
N VAL A 70 -13.94 2.64 4.45
CA VAL A 70 -13.60 3.95 5.03
C VAL A 70 -14.84 4.64 5.60
N ALA A 71 -15.98 4.59 4.91
CA ALA A 71 -17.23 5.16 5.42
C ALA A 71 -17.68 4.47 6.72
N ILE A 72 -17.63 3.14 6.80
CA ILE A 72 -17.95 2.37 8.00
C ILE A 72 -16.96 2.69 9.14
N LEU A 73 -15.67 2.85 8.84
CA LEU A 73 -14.66 3.22 9.83
C LEU A 73 -14.93 4.61 10.43
N VAL A 74 -15.32 5.58 9.60
CA VAL A 74 -15.70 6.92 10.06
C VAL A 74 -16.98 6.86 10.92
N LEU A 75 -17.98 6.07 10.50
CA LEU A 75 -19.19 5.84 11.28
C LEU A 75 -18.88 5.19 12.64
N LEU A 76 -18.02 4.17 12.68
CA LEU A 76 -17.55 3.52 13.90
C LEU A 76 -16.87 4.52 14.84
N ASN A 77 -16.03 5.40 14.30
CA ASN A 77 -15.37 6.44 15.08
C ASN A 77 -16.39 7.44 15.67
N ALA A 78 -17.37 7.89 14.88
CA ALA A 78 -18.43 8.77 15.34
C ALA A 78 -19.27 8.13 16.46
N ILE A 79 -19.61 6.85 16.32
CA ILE A 79 -20.36 6.09 17.35
C ILE A 79 -19.54 5.90 18.63
N ALA A 80 -18.22 5.78 18.53
CA ALA A 80 -17.36 5.59 19.70
C ALA A 80 -17.41 6.78 20.69
N PHE A 81 -17.78 7.98 20.24
CA PHE A 81 -18.01 9.15 21.08
C PHE A 81 -19.44 9.24 21.67
N SER A 82 -20.35 8.35 21.27
CA SER A 82 -21.75 8.31 21.71
C SER A 82 -21.89 7.63 23.11
N PRO A 83 -23.01 7.80 23.86
CA PRO A 83 -23.10 7.32 25.24
C PRO A 83 -23.09 5.79 25.25
N ASN A 84 -22.33 5.25 26.20
CA ASN A 84 -21.93 3.85 26.24
C ASN A 84 -23.04 2.92 26.75
N THR A 85 -24.08 2.68 25.96
CA THR A 85 -24.97 1.53 26.23
C THR A 85 -24.21 0.25 25.92
N MET A 86 -24.09 -0.66 26.89
CA MET A 86 -23.33 -1.89 26.73
C MET A 86 -23.81 -2.73 25.53
N GLY A 87 -25.14 -2.79 25.32
CA GLY A 87 -25.74 -3.47 24.18
C GLY A 87 -25.26 -2.95 22.82
N ALA A 88 -25.07 -1.63 22.68
CA ALA A 88 -24.63 -1.02 21.42
C ALA A 88 -23.26 -1.55 20.99
N HIS A 89 -22.33 -1.67 21.93
CA HIS A 89 -20.98 -2.16 21.63
C HIS A 89 -20.94 -3.64 21.29
N PHE A 90 -21.73 -4.48 21.95
CA PHE A 90 -21.85 -5.89 21.58
C PHE A 90 -22.40 -6.06 20.16
N VAL A 91 -23.42 -5.26 19.79
CA VAL A 91 -23.96 -5.25 18.43
C VAL A 91 -22.89 -4.82 17.42
N MET A 92 -22.12 -3.76 17.70
CA MET A 92 -21.07 -3.28 16.80
C MET A 92 -19.93 -4.28 16.63
N VAL A 93 -19.46 -4.92 17.71
CA VAL A 93 -18.45 -5.99 17.63
C VAL A 93 -18.98 -7.18 16.85
N GLY A 94 -20.23 -7.58 17.09
CA GLY A 94 -20.89 -8.64 16.33
C GLY A 94 -20.95 -8.33 14.84
N LEU A 95 -21.31 -7.10 14.48
CA LEU A 95 -21.38 -6.67 13.09
C LEU A 95 -19.99 -6.61 12.44
N CYS A 96 -18.97 -6.13 13.15
CA CYS A 96 -17.57 -6.22 12.72
C CYS A 96 -17.09 -7.67 12.55
N ALA A 97 -17.50 -8.58 13.44
CA ALA A 97 -17.17 -10.01 13.35
C ALA A 97 -17.81 -10.66 12.12
N VAL A 98 -19.07 -10.36 11.83
CA VAL A 98 -19.76 -10.80 10.61
C VAL A 98 -19.03 -10.33 9.36
N VAL A 99 -18.58 -9.06 9.32
CA VAL A 99 -17.77 -8.54 8.20
C VAL A 99 -16.46 -9.32 8.06
N CYS A 100 -15.77 -9.59 9.16
CA CYS A 100 -14.50 -10.35 9.13
C CYS A 100 -14.69 -11.80 8.66
N VAL A 101 -15.77 -12.46 9.08
CA VAL A 101 -16.14 -13.81 8.63
C VAL A 101 -16.49 -13.78 7.15
N TRP A 102 -17.22 -12.77 6.70
CA TRP A 102 -17.59 -12.62 5.29
C TRP A 102 -16.39 -12.35 4.38
N CYS A 103 -15.36 -11.66 4.88
CA CYS A 103 -14.06 -11.52 4.22
C CYS A 103 -13.18 -12.79 4.23
N GLY A 104 -13.68 -13.92 4.75
CA GLY A 104 -12.95 -15.19 4.80
C GLY A 104 -11.91 -15.28 5.92
N ARG A 105 -11.94 -14.36 6.90
CA ARG A 105 -10.96 -14.23 7.99
C ARG A 105 -11.54 -14.64 9.35
N ALA A 106 -12.36 -15.70 9.39
CA ALA A 106 -13.05 -16.16 10.59
C ALA A 106 -12.10 -16.46 11.77
N ALA A 107 -10.93 -17.04 11.54
CA ALA A 107 -9.94 -17.28 12.59
C ALA A 107 -9.39 -16.00 13.22
N SER A 108 -9.26 -14.92 12.45
CA SER A 108 -8.86 -13.61 12.99
C SER A 108 -10.03 -12.97 13.74
N ALA A 109 -11.25 -13.10 13.22
CA ALA A 109 -12.47 -12.63 13.89
C ALA A 109 -12.64 -13.28 15.26
N ALA A 110 -12.46 -14.61 15.36
CA ALA A 110 -12.55 -15.36 16.60
C ALA A 110 -11.50 -14.91 17.63
N ARG A 111 -10.25 -14.67 17.20
CA ARG A 111 -9.20 -14.11 18.07
C ARG A 111 -9.57 -12.74 18.61
N TRP A 112 -10.05 -11.84 17.76
CA TRP A 112 -10.51 -10.52 18.20
C TRP A 112 -11.71 -10.61 19.15
N CYS A 113 -12.70 -11.46 18.86
CA CYS A 113 -13.85 -11.67 19.75
C CYS A 113 -13.44 -12.26 21.11
N ALA A 114 -12.52 -13.23 21.12
CA ALA A 114 -12.02 -13.84 22.36
C ALA A 114 -11.31 -12.80 23.24
N VAL A 115 -10.46 -11.95 22.65
CA VAL A 115 -9.80 -10.87 23.38
C VAL A 115 -10.82 -9.83 23.88
N TYR A 116 -11.83 -9.49 23.08
CA TYR A 116 -12.90 -8.57 23.52
C TYR A 116 -13.68 -9.10 24.73
N VAL A 117 -14.04 -10.38 24.72
CA VAL A 117 -14.73 -11.04 25.85
C VAL A 117 -13.82 -11.07 27.07
N ALA A 118 -12.53 -11.39 26.91
CA ALA A 118 -11.56 -11.39 28.00
C ALA A 118 -11.40 -9.99 28.63
N VAL A 119 -11.22 -8.95 27.82
CA VAL A 119 -11.11 -7.55 28.29
C VAL A 119 -12.37 -7.14 29.04
N THR A 120 -13.55 -7.50 28.51
CA THR A 120 -14.83 -7.19 29.16
C THR A 120 -14.99 -7.92 30.48
N ALA A 121 -14.65 -9.22 30.54
CA ALA A 121 -14.72 -10.02 31.75
C ALA A 121 -13.76 -9.53 32.85
N VAL A 122 -12.53 -9.18 32.48
CA VAL A 122 -11.55 -8.58 33.41
C VAL A 122 -12.04 -7.23 33.92
N GLY A 123 -12.63 -6.41 33.04
CA GLY A 123 -13.27 -5.15 33.42
C GLY A 123 -14.33 -5.35 34.51
N TYR A 124 -15.28 -6.26 34.30
CA TYR A 124 -16.29 -6.57 35.31
C TYR A 124 -15.71 -7.14 36.59
N LEU A 125 -14.75 -8.06 36.50
CA LEU A 125 -14.11 -8.63 37.69
C LEU A 125 -13.43 -7.55 38.54
N SER A 126 -12.81 -6.55 37.90
CA SER A 126 -12.22 -5.40 38.62
C SER A 126 -13.25 -4.48 39.28
N LEU A 127 -14.51 -4.48 38.82
CA LEU A 127 -15.60 -3.77 39.50
C LEU A 127 -16.12 -4.51 40.74
N LEU A 128 -15.94 -5.83 40.82
CA LEU A 128 -16.33 -6.62 42.00
C LEU A 128 -15.33 -6.47 43.16
N ALA A 129 -14.12 -5.99 42.89
CA ALA A 129 -13.12 -5.74 43.91
C ALA A 129 -13.36 -4.35 44.56
N PRO A 130 -13.55 -4.25 45.89
CA PRO A 130 -13.87 -2.99 46.58
C PRO A 130 -12.68 -2.02 46.71
N SER A 131 -11.63 -2.16 45.89
CA SER A 131 -10.45 -1.29 45.93
C SER A 131 -10.56 -0.15 44.92
N SER A 132 -10.24 1.07 45.34
CA SER A 132 -10.27 2.27 44.48
C SER A 132 -9.35 2.15 43.25
N VAL A 133 -8.27 1.37 43.39
CA VAL A 133 -7.35 1.02 42.32
C VAL A 133 -8.03 0.14 41.26
N ALA A 134 -8.79 -0.88 41.68
CA ALA A 134 -9.51 -1.75 40.75
C ALA A 134 -10.62 -1.00 39.99
N ALA A 135 -11.31 -0.06 40.64
CA ALA A 135 -12.27 0.82 39.97
C ALA A 135 -11.61 1.69 38.88
N SER A 136 -10.41 2.21 39.14
CA SER A 136 -9.64 2.98 38.14
C SER A 136 -9.23 2.11 36.95
N PHE A 137 -8.78 0.87 37.20
CA PHE A 137 -8.48 -0.09 36.13
C PHE A 137 -9.73 -0.46 35.31
N ALA A 138 -10.89 -0.62 35.95
CA ALA A 138 -12.14 -0.92 35.26
C ALA A 138 -12.53 0.17 34.25
N VAL A 139 -12.41 1.45 34.63
CA VAL A 139 -12.71 2.59 33.74
C VAL A 139 -11.79 2.60 32.53
N ILE A 140 -10.49 2.35 32.72
CA ILE A 140 -9.53 2.26 31.61
C ILE A 140 -9.92 1.13 30.65
N LEU A 141 -10.28 -0.05 31.17
CA LEU A 141 -10.71 -1.18 30.34
C LEU A 141 -12.00 -0.89 29.57
N VAL A 142 -12.93 -0.11 30.13
CA VAL A 142 -14.13 0.36 29.43
C VAL A 142 -13.78 1.29 28.26
N VAL A 143 -12.77 2.16 28.40
CA VAL A 143 -12.30 3.01 27.28
C VAL A 143 -11.60 2.18 26.22
N VAL A 144 -10.74 1.23 26.61
CA VAL A 144 -10.06 0.30 25.68
C VAL A 144 -11.08 -0.49 24.85
N ARG A 145 -12.18 -0.93 25.48
CA ARG A 145 -13.28 -1.64 24.83
C ARG A 145 -13.91 -0.83 23.68
N CYS A 146 -14.01 0.50 23.81
CA CYS A 146 -14.52 1.37 22.75
C CYS A 146 -13.58 1.42 21.53
N VAL A 147 -12.27 1.53 21.78
CA VAL A 147 -11.25 1.54 20.72
C VAL A 147 -11.11 0.17 20.04
N PHE A 148 -11.42 -0.90 20.77
CA PHE A 148 -11.30 -2.27 20.30
C PHE A 148 -12.12 -2.57 19.04
N CYS A 149 -13.34 -2.03 18.94
CA CYS A 149 -14.22 -2.18 17.77
C CYS A 149 -13.59 -1.59 16.51
N ILE A 150 -12.99 -0.40 16.66
CA ILE A 150 -12.31 0.33 15.58
C ILE A 150 -11.06 -0.45 15.14
N GLY A 151 -10.27 -0.93 16.11
CA GLY A 151 -9.07 -1.72 15.84
C GLY A 151 -9.37 -3.02 15.10
N MET A 152 -10.43 -3.73 15.50
CA MET A 152 -10.88 -4.96 14.83
C MET A 152 -11.23 -4.69 13.36
N PHE A 153 -12.06 -3.68 13.09
CA PHE A 153 -12.46 -3.33 11.72
C PHE A 153 -11.28 -2.82 10.88
N ALA A 154 -10.43 -1.96 11.45
CA ALA A 154 -9.24 -1.43 10.80
C ALA A 154 -8.26 -2.55 10.43
N SER A 155 -8.06 -3.54 11.31
CA SER A 155 -7.20 -4.70 11.02
C SER A 155 -7.73 -5.53 9.84
N ASN A 156 -9.05 -5.66 9.72
CA ASN A 156 -9.68 -6.32 8.58
C ASN A 156 -9.53 -5.49 7.31
N MET A 157 -9.72 -4.17 7.38
CA MET A 157 -9.54 -3.24 6.25
C MET A 157 -8.12 -3.31 5.71
N ILE A 158 -7.10 -3.21 6.56
CA ILE A 158 -5.68 -3.25 6.16
C ILE A 158 -5.33 -4.60 5.51
N ALA A 159 -5.87 -5.70 6.03
CA ALA A 159 -5.57 -7.03 5.49
C ALA A 159 -6.29 -7.36 4.17
N THR A 160 -7.41 -6.69 3.88
CA THR A 160 -8.26 -6.98 2.73
C THR A 160 -8.16 -5.95 1.60
N THR A 161 -7.71 -4.73 1.91
CA THR A 161 -7.66 -3.59 0.98
C THR A 161 -6.24 -3.36 0.48
N ARG A 162 -6.07 -3.18 -0.84
CA ARG A 162 -4.77 -2.78 -1.40
C ARG A 162 -4.52 -1.28 -1.22
N VAL A 163 -3.26 -0.89 -1.05
CA VAL A 163 -2.85 0.52 -0.85
C VAL A 163 -3.39 1.45 -1.94
N GLY A 164 -3.38 1.02 -3.21
CA GLY A 164 -3.92 1.79 -4.34
C GLY A 164 -5.45 1.94 -4.34
N GLU A 165 -6.19 1.00 -3.74
CA GLU A 165 -7.65 1.07 -3.63
C GLU A 165 -8.06 1.97 -2.45
N LEU A 166 -7.29 1.92 -1.36
CA LEU A 166 -7.42 2.86 -0.24
C LEU A 166 -7.14 4.29 -0.68
N ALA A 167 -6.13 4.51 -1.53
CA ALA A 167 -5.88 5.78 -2.19
C ALA A 167 -7.15 6.30 -2.88
N CYS A 168 -7.75 5.45 -3.73
CA CYS A 168 -8.97 5.77 -4.47
C CYS A 168 -10.19 6.04 -3.58
N ALA A 169 -10.24 5.45 -2.39
CA ALA A 169 -11.28 5.77 -1.41
C ALA A 169 -11.05 7.13 -0.73
N LEU A 170 -9.82 7.42 -0.31
CA LEU A 170 -9.44 8.73 0.26
C LEU A 170 -9.67 9.86 -0.74
N GLN A 171 -9.50 9.60 -2.03
CA GLN A 171 -9.77 10.57 -3.09
C GLN A 171 -11.21 11.10 -3.13
N ARG A 172 -12.20 10.35 -2.63
CA ARG A 172 -13.59 10.82 -2.58
C ARG A 172 -13.91 11.68 -1.36
N VAL A 173 -13.02 11.75 -0.38
CA VAL A 173 -13.18 12.60 0.81
C VAL A 173 -12.75 14.03 0.46
N HIS A 174 -13.57 14.78 -0.27
CA HIS A 174 -13.46 16.24 -0.54
C HIS A 174 -12.06 16.85 -0.76
N LEU A 175 -11.06 16.08 -1.18
CA LEU A 175 -9.72 16.58 -1.45
C LEU A 175 -9.70 17.26 -2.83
N PRO A 176 -8.98 18.38 -2.97
CA PRO A 176 -8.83 19.05 -4.27
C PRO A 176 -8.23 18.07 -5.28
N ARG A 177 -8.72 18.12 -6.53
CA ARG A 177 -8.40 17.15 -7.59
C ARG A 177 -6.90 16.98 -7.87
N HIS A 178 -6.10 18.02 -7.62
CA HIS A 178 -4.64 17.96 -7.76
C HIS A 178 -3.98 17.12 -6.66
N ALA A 179 -4.46 17.24 -5.41
CA ALA A 179 -3.97 16.43 -4.29
C ALA A 179 -4.27 14.93 -4.50
N ILE A 180 -5.41 14.61 -5.14
CA ILE A 180 -5.82 13.24 -5.48
C ILE A 180 -4.79 12.55 -6.39
N ILE A 181 -4.37 13.24 -7.45
CA ILE A 181 -3.41 12.70 -8.43
C ILE A 181 -2.05 12.55 -7.77
N ALA A 182 -1.58 13.56 -7.05
CA ALA A 182 -0.32 13.53 -6.31
C ALA A 182 -0.29 12.38 -5.29
N LEU A 183 -1.37 12.17 -4.54
CA LEU A 183 -1.49 11.08 -3.57
C LEU A 183 -1.48 9.70 -4.26
N CYS A 184 -2.17 9.53 -5.39
CA CYS A 184 -2.19 8.27 -6.13
C CYS A 184 -0.80 7.88 -6.65
N VAL A 185 -0.10 8.87 -7.19
CA VAL A 185 1.29 8.77 -7.63
C VAL A 185 2.15 8.39 -6.44
N ALA A 186 2.13 9.18 -5.36
CA ALA A 186 2.89 8.91 -4.14
C ALA A 186 2.66 7.50 -3.60
N LEU A 187 1.42 7.01 -3.55
CA LEU A 187 1.09 5.67 -3.02
C LEU A 187 1.52 4.53 -3.95
N ARG A 188 1.64 4.76 -5.26
CA ARG A 188 2.24 3.79 -6.19
C ARG A 188 3.77 3.83 -6.16
N PHE A 189 4.37 4.98 -5.85
CA PHE A 189 5.81 5.13 -5.67
C PHE A 189 6.27 4.66 -4.29
N PHE A 190 5.41 4.71 -3.27
CA PHE A 190 5.69 4.23 -1.92
C PHE A 190 6.24 2.79 -1.87
N PRO A 191 5.63 1.77 -2.53
CA PRO A 191 6.21 0.42 -2.54
C PRO A 191 7.59 0.38 -3.21
N THR A 192 7.80 1.12 -4.29
CA THR A 192 9.11 1.22 -4.94
C THR A 192 10.14 1.89 -4.03
N MET A 193 9.74 2.97 -3.34
CA MET A 193 10.55 3.67 -2.35
C MET A 193 10.99 2.77 -1.20
N THR A 194 10.10 1.89 -0.72
CA THR A 194 10.48 0.91 0.31
C THR A 194 11.53 -0.08 -0.21
N ALA A 195 11.44 -0.50 -1.48
CA ALA A 195 12.42 -1.38 -2.10
C ALA A 195 13.79 -0.69 -2.25
N GLU A 196 13.80 0.57 -2.70
CA GLU A 196 15.02 1.39 -2.76
C GLU A 196 15.63 1.64 -1.39
N PHE A 197 14.81 1.86 -0.37
CA PHE A 197 15.30 2.00 0.99
C PHE A 197 15.96 0.69 1.47
N THR A 198 15.34 -0.46 1.20
CA THR A 198 15.92 -1.76 1.56
C THR A 198 17.21 -2.05 0.81
N SER A 199 17.32 -1.66 -0.47
CA SER A 199 18.54 -1.85 -1.27
C SER A 199 19.70 -0.99 -0.73
N VAL A 200 19.42 0.25 -0.32
CA VAL A 200 20.41 1.12 0.33
C VAL A 200 20.84 0.53 1.68
N VAL A 201 19.89 0.06 2.49
CA VAL A 201 20.19 -0.60 3.78
C VAL A 201 21.06 -1.84 3.57
N GLU A 202 20.79 -2.64 2.54
CA GLU A 202 21.57 -3.82 2.20
C GLU A 202 22.97 -3.46 1.68
N ALA A 203 23.11 -2.45 0.83
CA ALA A 203 24.39 -1.92 0.38
C ALA A 203 25.24 -1.39 1.56
N MET A 204 24.60 -0.75 2.52
CA MET A 204 25.23 -0.28 3.77
C MET A 204 25.71 -1.45 4.65
N ARG A 205 24.96 -2.55 4.68
CA ARG A 205 25.40 -3.80 5.36
C ARG A 205 26.63 -4.41 4.67
N VAL A 206 26.68 -4.43 3.34
CA VAL A 206 27.84 -4.93 2.56
C VAL A 206 29.08 -4.07 2.77
N ARG A 207 28.91 -2.75 2.94
CA ARG A 207 29.99 -1.80 3.28
C ARG A 207 30.53 -1.94 4.71
N GLY A 208 30.06 -2.93 5.47
CA GLY A 208 30.57 -3.22 6.81
C GLY A 208 30.11 -2.22 7.86
N VAL A 209 29.01 -1.50 7.63
CA VAL A 209 28.31 -0.75 8.69
C VAL A 209 27.29 -1.71 9.30
N PRO A 210 27.60 -2.40 10.41
CA PRO A 210 26.61 -3.21 11.07
C PRO A 210 25.55 -2.26 11.63
N LEU A 211 24.34 -2.32 11.10
CA LEU A 211 23.15 -1.79 11.74
C LEU A 211 22.80 -2.63 12.98
N ASN A 212 23.80 -2.87 13.84
CA ASN A 212 23.62 -3.48 15.13
C ASN A 212 22.95 -2.45 16.03
N ALA A 213 21.91 -2.86 16.76
CA ALA A 213 21.18 -2.01 17.70
C ALA A 213 22.12 -1.22 18.63
N ARG A 214 23.26 -1.83 19.02
CA ARG A 214 24.29 -1.19 19.84
C ARG A 214 24.96 0.01 19.16
N MET A 215 25.27 -0.06 17.86
CA MET A 215 25.91 1.02 17.11
C MET A 215 24.92 2.15 16.75
N VAL A 216 23.67 1.78 16.48
CA VAL A 216 22.57 2.74 16.27
C VAL A 216 22.32 3.56 17.53
N VAL A 217 22.43 2.95 18.72
CA VAL A 217 22.25 3.63 20.01
C VAL A 217 23.50 4.44 20.41
N THR A 218 24.71 3.94 20.18
CA THR A 218 25.93 4.67 20.56
C THR A 218 26.27 5.82 19.61
N GLN A 219 25.91 5.72 18.33
CA GLN A 219 26.23 6.76 17.36
C GLN A 219 25.16 6.95 16.28
N PRO A 220 23.94 7.38 16.66
CA PRO A 220 22.80 7.51 15.75
C PRO A 220 23.05 8.51 14.62
N VAL A 221 23.80 9.59 14.89
CA VAL A 221 24.03 10.69 13.91
C VAL A 221 24.81 10.20 12.70
N ARG A 222 25.89 9.41 12.89
CA ARG A 222 26.70 8.89 11.78
C ARG A 222 25.95 7.87 10.93
N VAL A 223 25.12 7.04 11.57
CA VAL A 223 24.26 6.08 10.86
C VAL A 223 23.23 6.82 10.02
N MET A 224 22.62 7.87 10.59
CA MET A 224 21.63 8.68 9.90
C MET A 224 22.24 9.43 8.71
N GLU A 225 23.42 10.04 8.86
CA GLU A 225 24.12 10.72 7.76
C GLU A 225 24.42 9.77 6.60
N ASN A 226 25.00 8.59 6.89
CA ASN A 226 25.36 7.63 5.87
C ASN A 226 24.15 7.02 5.13
N LEU A 227 22.98 6.98 5.80
CA LEU A 227 21.74 6.51 5.20
C LEU A 227 21.04 7.63 4.42
N LEU A 228 20.92 8.82 5.00
CA LEU A 228 20.15 9.92 4.44
C LEU A 228 20.79 10.49 3.18
N VAL A 229 22.12 10.66 3.15
CA VAL A 229 22.82 11.25 1.98
C VAL A 229 22.49 10.51 0.67
N PRO A 230 22.67 9.18 0.56
CA PRO A 230 22.34 8.46 -0.67
C PRO A 230 20.83 8.40 -0.94
N VAL A 231 20.00 8.27 0.11
CA VAL A 231 18.53 8.22 -0.05
C VAL A 231 17.98 9.55 -0.59
N MET A 232 18.45 10.68 -0.05
CA MET A 232 18.02 12.02 -0.49
C MET A 232 18.47 12.30 -1.93
N SER A 233 19.68 11.90 -2.29
CA SER A 233 20.16 12.04 -3.68
C SER A 233 19.32 11.24 -4.67
N ARG A 234 18.98 9.98 -4.35
CA ARG A 234 18.10 9.15 -5.19
C ARG A 234 16.69 9.71 -5.28
N LEU A 235 16.16 10.19 -4.16
CA LEU A 235 14.83 10.80 -4.08
C LEU A 235 14.70 12.06 -4.94
N ALA A 236 15.71 12.92 -4.93
CA ALA A 236 15.72 14.14 -5.74
C ALA A 236 15.63 13.79 -7.24
N ILE A 237 16.44 12.85 -7.71
CA ILE A 237 16.43 12.39 -9.11
C ILE A 237 15.06 11.84 -9.50
N VAL A 238 14.48 10.97 -8.67
CA VAL A 238 13.14 10.39 -8.93
C VAL A 238 12.05 11.46 -8.95
N ALA A 239 12.14 12.47 -8.08
CA ALA A 239 11.19 13.58 -8.07
C ALA A 239 11.28 14.42 -9.36
N ASP A 240 12.49 14.71 -9.83
CA ASP A 240 12.71 15.43 -11.09
C ASP A 240 12.21 14.64 -12.30
N GLU A 241 12.45 13.32 -12.35
CA GLU A 241 11.92 12.43 -13.38
C GLU A 241 10.39 12.41 -13.38
N LEU A 242 9.76 12.34 -12.20
CA LEU A 242 8.31 12.45 -12.06
C LEU A 242 7.77 13.81 -12.53
N GLY A 243 8.45 14.89 -12.17
CA GLY A 243 8.10 16.25 -12.56
C GLY A 243 8.15 16.43 -14.08
N ASN A 244 9.23 15.97 -14.70
CA ASN A 244 9.38 16.00 -16.16
C ASN A 244 8.35 15.09 -16.86
N ALA A 245 8.08 13.90 -16.32
CA ALA A 245 7.03 13.04 -16.85
C ALA A 245 5.62 13.65 -16.70
N ALA A 246 5.38 14.40 -15.61
CA ALA A 246 4.14 15.10 -15.35
C ALA A 246 3.88 16.23 -16.35
N THR A 247 4.89 17.03 -16.66
CA THR A 247 4.79 18.14 -17.62
C THR A 247 4.58 17.63 -19.04
N VAL A 248 5.34 16.61 -19.47
CA VAL A 248 5.18 15.99 -20.80
C VAL A 248 3.79 15.35 -20.97
N ARG A 249 3.23 14.74 -19.91
CA ARG A 249 1.86 14.19 -19.93
C ARG A 249 0.76 15.25 -19.85
N GLY A 250 1.10 16.53 -19.82
CA GLY A 250 0.14 17.63 -19.79
C GLY A 250 -0.69 17.64 -18.50
N MET A 251 -0.08 17.32 -17.35
CA MET A 251 -0.83 17.30 -16.09
C MET A 251 -1.40 18.68 -15.69
N ASP A 252 -0.88 19.75 -16.27
CA ASP A 252 -1.37 21.12 -16.06
C ASP A 252 -2.49 21.54 -17.04
N SER A 253 -2.96 20.63 -17.90
CA SER A 253 -4.01 20.95 -18.85
C SER A 253 -5.38 21.16 -18.17
N SER A 254 -6.04 22.28 -18.49
CA SER A 254 -7.35 22.70 -17.96
C SER A 254 -8.54 21.92 -18.57
N ARG A 255 -8.29 20.87 -19.35
CA ARG A 255 -9.36 20.05 -19.94
C ARG A 255 -10.00 19.13 -18.89
N PRO A 256 -11.32 18.91 -18.95
CA PRO A 256 -11.99 17.99 -18.03
C PRO A 256 -11.42 16.58 -18.21
N ARG A 257 -10.84 16.04 -17.14
CA ARG A 257 -10.27 14.69 -17.14
C ARG A 257 -11.34 13.62 -16.96
N THR A 258 -11.22 12.54 -17.72
CA THR A 258 -12.05 11.34 -17.60
C THR A 258 -11.43 10.36 -16.60
N SER A 259 -12.24 9.83 -15.68
CA SER A 259 -11.79 8.83 -14.69
C SER A 259 -11.59 7.47 -15.36
N TYR A 260 -10.44 6.83 -15.13
CA TYR A 260 -10.14 5.48 -15.63
C TYR A 260 -10.71 4.36 -14.73
N TYR A 261 -10.97 4.64 -13.46
CA TYR A 261 -11.48 3.64 -12.50
C TYR A 261 -13.00 3.71 -12.37
N ASP A 262 -13.70 2.74 -12.96
CA ASP A 262 -15.09 2.43 -12.67
C ASP A 262 -15.18 1.54 -11.42
N LEU A 263 -15.25 2.15 -10.23
CA LEU A 263 -15.61 1.42 -9.02
C LEU A 263 -17.12 1.16 -9.02
N ARG A 264 -17.51 -0.06 -9.37
CA ARG A 264 -18.89 -0.53 -9.28
C ARG A 264 -19.16 -1.07 -7.88
N LEU A 265 -19.92 -0.30 -7.10
CA LEU A 265 -20.41 -0.73 -5.78
C LEU A 265 -21.24 -2.00 -5.92
N ARG A 266 -20.89 -3.06 -5.19
CA ARG A 266 -21.69 -4.28 -5.19
C ARG A 266 -22.88 -4.10 -4.25
N ALA A 267 -24.00 -4.76 -4.55
CA ALA A 267 -25.21 -4.68 -3.72
C ALA A 267 -24.97 -5.05 -2.25
N MET A 268 -23.98 -5.91 -1.97
CA MET A 268 -23.68 -6.32 -0.61
C MET A 268 -22.80 -5.31 0.14
N ASP A 269 -22.08 -4.42 -0.56
CA ASP A 269 -21.42 -3.27 0.07
C ASP A 269 -22.46 -2.26 0.58
N TRP A 270 -23.53 -2.04 -0.20
CA TRP A 270 -24.69 -1.24 0.22
C TRP A 270 -25.41 -1.84 1.43
N LEU A 271 -25.60 -3.17 1.45
CA LEU A 271 -26.22 -3.84 2.58
C LEU A 271 -25.41 -3.65 3.87
N MET A 272 -24.08 -3.78 3.81
CA MET A 272 -23.22 -3.58 4.97
C MET A 272 -23.21 -2.13 5.43
N LEU A 273 -23.14 -1.18 4.50
CA LEU A 273 -23.24 0.25 4.82
C LEU A 273 -24.59 0.58 5.47
N ALA A 274 -25.69 0.04 4.94
CA ALA A 274 -27.03 0.19 5.49
C ALA A 274 -27.12 -0.38 6.91
N ALA A 275 -26.53 -1.54 7.17
CA ALA A 275 -26.54 -2.15 8.50
C ALA A 275 -25.79 -1.29 9.54
N PHE A 276 -24.57 -0.82 9.23
CA PHE A 276 -23.83 0.07 10.14
C PHE A 276 -24.51 1.42 10.32
N SER A 277 -25.04 2.02 9.26
CA SER A 277 -25.75 3.30 9.34
C SER A 277 -27.08 3.20 10.08
N ALA A 278 -27.81 2.08 9.98
CA ALA A 278 -29.02 1.83 10.76
C ALA A 278 -28.73 1.78 12.26
N VAL A 279 -27.65 1.09 12.67
CA VAL A 279 -27.23 1.08 14.08
C VAL A 279 -26.81 2.48 14.53
N ALA A 280 -26.06 3.21 13.70
CA ALA A 280 -25.68 4.59 13.98
C ALA A 280 -26.91 5.51 14.19
N ALA A 281 -27.87 5.43 13.27
CA ALA A 281 -29.10 6.20 13.29
C ALA A 281 -29.98 5.85 14.50
N PHE A 282 -30.07 4.56 14.85
CA PHE A 282 -30.78 4.13 16.05
C PHE A 282 -30.17 4.72 17.33
N LEU A 283 -28.85 4.67 17.48
CA LEU A 283 -28.15 5.23 18.64
C LEU A 283 -28.28 6.76 18.71
N LEU A 284 -28.21 7.44 17.56
CA LEU A 284 -28.44 8.89 17.47
C LEU A 284 -29.90 9.24 17.77
N GLY A 285 -30.85 8.44 17.30
CA GLY A 285 -32.28 8.60 17.59
C GLY A 285 -32.60 8.45 19.07
N VAL A 286 -32.01 7.44 19.72
CA VAL A 286 -32.07 7.31 21.18
C VAL A 286 -31.46 8.54 21.84
N ARG A 287 -30.29 9.02 21.41
CA ARG A 287 -29.69 10.24 21.98
C ARG A 287 -30.60 11.47 21.84
N MET A 288 -31.19 11.71 20.67
CA MET A 288 -32.07 12.86 20.42
C MET A 288 -33.40 12.73 21.19
N GLY A 289 -33.94 11.52 21.31
CA GLY A 289 -35.15 11.26 22.11
C GLY A 289 -34.97 11.58 23.59
N TRP A 290 -33.76 11.40 24.14
CA TRP A 290 -33.41 11.81 25.51
C TRP A 290 -33.15 13.32 25.66
N TRP A 291 -33.02 14.07 24.56
CA TRP A 291 -32.90 15.54 24.59
C TRP A 291 -34.27 16.24 24.55
N PHE A 292 -35.32 15.56 24.07
CA PHE A 292 -36.68 16.09 23.94
C PHE A 292 -37.66 15.60 25.01
N ALA A 293 -37.24 14.68 25.88
CA ALA A 293 -38.02 14.15 27.01
C ALA A 293 -37.37 14.57 28.33
#